data_AF-A0A519ZF85-F1
#
_entry.id   AF-A0A519ZF85-F1
#
_cell.length_a   1.000
_cell.length_b   1.000
_cell.length_c   1.000
_cell.angle_alpha   90.00
_cell.angle_beta   90.00
_cell.angle_gamma   90.00
#
_symmetry.space_group_name_H-M   'P 1'
#
loop_
_entity.id
_entity.type
_entity.pdbx_description
1 polymer ?
#
loop_
_entity_poly.entity_id
_entity_poly.type
_entity_poly.pdbx_seq_one_letter_code
_entity_poly.pdbx_strand_id
1 'polypeptide(L)'
;MSGSIARIFKKQQVHKFNLRKTKVSERIRKLKILKEAIRSNEHAIYSALAMDLGKSEFEAAVTEVIFIYGELDFAISHLKGWMRPKRAPKMLSNIFAGNRVYY
;
A
#
# COMPACT_ATOMS: atom_id res chain seq x y z
N MET A 1 27.71 -4.28 -0.31
CA MET A 1 26.23 -4.37 -0.28
C MET A 1 25.59 -3.60 0.89
N SER A 2 26.10 -3.67 2.12
CA SER A 2 25.54 -2.98 3.30
C SER A 2 25.35 -1.44 3.14
N GLY A 3 26.34 -0.74 2.55
CA GLY A 3 26.26 0.72 2.38
C GLY A 3 25.11 1.23 1.48
N SER A 4 24.67 0.43 0.50
CA SER A 4 23.56 0.81 -0.39
C SER A 4 22.20 0.68 0.31
N ILE A 5 22.00 -0.39 1.07
CA ILE A 5 20.78 -0.63 1.85
C ILE A 5 20.60 0.46 2.90
N ALA A 6 21.64 0.75 3.69
CA ALA A 6 21.61 1.81 4.71
C ALA A 6 21.24 3.18 4.11
N ARG A 7 21.79 3.50 2.93
CA ARG A 7 21.49 4.73 2.20
C ARG A 7 20.03 4.79 1.73
N ILE A 8 19.49 3.72 1.13
CA ILE A 8 18.09 3.67 0.68
C ILE A 8 17.14 3.79 1.87
N PHE A 9 17.42 3.04 2.94
CA PHE A 9 16.63 3.11 4.16
C PHE A 9 16.61 4.52 4.76
N LYS A 10 17.76 5.20 4.82
CA LYS A 10 17.82 6.60 5.28
C LYS A 10 16.97 7.52 4.41
N LYS A 11 16.97 7.35 3.09
CA LYS A 11 16.10 8.12 2.17
C LYS A 11 14.61 7.86 2.45
N GLN A 12 14.21 6.61 2.67
CA GLN A 12 12.84 6.25 3.01
C GLN A 12 12.40 6.84 4.38
N GLN A 13 13.29 6.82 5.38
CA GLN A 13 13.04 7.41 6.71
C GLN A 13 12.76 8.91 6.64
N VAL A 14 13.49 9.64 5.80
CA VAL A 14 13.25 11.07 5.56
C VAL A 14 11.94 11.28 4.81
N HIS A 15 11.66 10.47 3.77
CA HIS A 15 10.48 10.62 2.93
C HIS A 15 9.14 10.28 3.63
N LYS A 16 9.16 9.43 4.67
CA LYS A 16 7.93 8.98 5.37
C LYS A 16 7.05 10.12 5.88
N PHE A 17 7.65 11.24 6.29
CA PHE A 17 6.91 12.41 6.77
C PHE A 17 6.11 13.09 5.66
N ASN A 18 6.63 13.09 4.43
CA ASN A 18 5.91 13.58 3.25
C ASN A 18 4.77 12.63 2.89
N LEU A 19 4.99 11.31 2.98
CA LEU A 19 3.94 10.31 2.74
C LEU A 19 2.75 10.47 3.68
N ARG A 20 2.98 10.75 4.97
CA ARG A 20 1.91 10.99 5.95
C ARG A 20 1.01 12.16 5.55
N LYS A 21 1.55 13.19 4.91
CA LYS A 21 0.81 14.39 4.49
C LYS A 21 0.07 14.24 3.15
N THR A 22 0.24 13.13 2.43
CA THR A 22 -0.42 12.93 1.13
C THR A 22 -1.93 12.77 1.27
N LYS A 23 -2.65 13.26 0.26
CA LYS A 23 -4.11 13.14 0.18
C LYS A 23 -4.52 11.73 -0.26
N VAL A 24 -5.75 11.34 0.07
CA VAL A 24 -6.34 10.07 -0.36
C VAL A 24 -6.27 9.89 -1.89
N SER A 25 -6.51 10.95 -2.67
CA SER A 25 -6.45 10.89 -4.14
C SER A 25 -5.06 10.54 -4.66
N GLU A 26 -4.00 11.07 -4.03
CA GLU A 26 -2.63 10.76 -4.41
C GLU A 26 -2.28 9.29 -4.12
N ARG A 27 -2.74 8.77 -2.97
CA ARG A 27 -2.53 7.36 -2.62
C ARG A 27 -3.32 6.42 -3.52
N ILE A 28 -4.58 6.72 -3.82
CA ILE A 28 -5.39 5.97 -4.80
C ILE A 28 -4.71 5.98 -6.17
N ARG A 29 -4.18 7.12 -6.62
CA ARG A 29 -3.44 7.20 -7.88
C ARG A 29 -2.24 6.26 -7.91
N LYS A 30 -1.47 6.18 -6.82
CA LYS A 30 -0.35 5.24 -6.70
C LYS A 30 -0.80 3.77 -6.76
N LEU A 31 -1.90 3.41 -6.09
CA LEU A 31 -2.46 2.06 -6.16
C LEU A 31 -2.91 1.70 -7.59
N LYS A 32 -3.52 2.64 -8.32
CA LYS A 32 -3.89 2.43 -9.74
C LYS A 32 -2.66 2.25 -10.63
N ILE A 33 -1.60 3.02 -10.40
CA ILE A 33 -0.32 2.85 -11.11
C ILE A 33 0.27 1.46 -10.83
N LEU A 34 0.22 1.00 -9.56
CA LEU A 34 0.68 -0.33 -9.20
C LEU A 34 -0.13 -1.43 -9.89
N LYS A 35 -1.46 -1.30 -9.92
CA LYS A 35 -2.34 -2.23 -10.63
C LYS A 35 -1.97 -2.35 -12.11
N GLU A 36 -1.75 -1.22 -12.78
CA GLU A 36 -1.37 -1.20 -14.20
C GLU A 36 0.05 -1.73 -14.42
N ALA A 37 0.98 -1.47 -13.50
CA ALA A 37 2.32 -2.03 -13.55
C ALA A 37 2.31 -3.56 -13.45
N ILE A 38 1.47 -4.13 -12.59
CA ILE A 38 1.29 -5.58 -12.49
C ILE A 38 0.70 -6.12 -13.81
N ARG A 39 -0.37 -5.49 -14.30
CA ARG A 39 -1.05 -5.90 -15.55
C ARG A 39 -0.13 -5.92 -16.76
N SER A 40 0.69 -4.88 -16.91
CA SER A 40 1.66 -4.79 -18.02
C SER A 40 2.83 -5.77 -17.89
N ASN A 41 3.03 -6.39 -16.72
CA ASN A 41 4.14 -7.31 -16.46
C ASN A 41 3.68 -8.73 -16.09
N GLU A 42 2.42 -9.09 -16.32
CA GLU A 42 1.86 -10.40 -15.92
C GLU A 42 2.71 -11.57 -16.44
N HIS A 43 3.05 -11.59 -17.74
CA HIS A 43 3.88 -12.65 -18.31
C HIS A 43 5.28 -12.75 -17.68
N ALA A 44 5.88 -11.62 -17.31
CA ALA A 44 7.17 -11.59 -16.63
C ALA A 44 7.05 -12.15 -15.21
N ILE A 45 5.96 -11.81 -14.51
CA ILE A 45 5.63 -12.34 -13.18
C ILE A 45 5.41 -13.86 -13.24
N TYR A 46 4.62 -14.34 -14.20
CA TYR A 46 4.38 -15.78 -14.40
C TYR A 46 5.67 -16.52 -14.72
N SER A 47 6.50 -15.98 -15.61
CA SER A 47 7.80 -16.59 -15.93
C SER A 47 8.71 -16.67 -14.71
N ALA A 48 8.76 -15.62 -13.88
CA ALA A 48 9.55 -15.64 -12.65
C ALA A 48 9.04 -16.68 -11.65
N LEU A 49 7.71 -16.76 -11.44
CA LEU A 49 7.10 -17.75 -10.55
C LEU A 49 7.28 -19.18 -11.05
N ALA A 50 7.28 -19.40 -12.37
CA ALA A 50 7.60 -20.69 -12.96
C ALA A 50 9.07 -21.07 -12.71
N MET A 51 10.00 -20.12 -12.89
CA MET A 51 11.44 -20.37 -12.67
C MET A 51 11.79 -20.64 -11.20
N ASP A 52 11.22 -19.86 -10.29
CA ASP A 52 11.58 -19.91 -8.87
C ASP A 52 10.80 -21.00 -8.11
N LEU A 53 9.53 -21.22 -8.47
CA LEU A 53 8.59 -22.05 -7.71
C LEU A 53 7.95 -23.18 -8.53
N GLY A 54 8.21 -23.26 -9.85
CA GLY A 54 7.63 -24.28 -10.72
C GLY A 54 6.12 -24.10 -10.98
N LYS A 55 5.53 -22.95 -10.62
CA LYS A 55 4.11 -22.69 -10.84
C LYS A 55 3.78 -22.60 -12.32
N SER A 56 2.71 -23.26 -12.74
CA SER A 56 2.13 -23.00 -14.07
C SER A 56 1.56 -21.58 -14.15
N GLU A 57 1.41 -21.04 -15.36
CA GLU A 57 0.81 -19.71 -15.57
C GLU A 57 -0.59 -19.61 -14.94
N PHE A 58 -1.42 -20.65 -15.11
CA PHE A 58 -2.76 -20.71 -14.52
C PHE A 58 -2.71 -20.66 -12.99
N GLU A 59 -1.85 -21.46 -12.38
CA GLU A 59 -1.69 -21.48 -10.92
C GLU A 59 -1.19 -20.13 -10.40
N ALA A 60 -0.17 -19.55 -11.05
CA ALA A 60 0.36 -18.24 -10.70
C ALA A 60 -0.70 -17.13 -10.83
N ALA A 61 -1.52 -17.16 -11.88
CA ALA A 61 -2.60 -16.21 -12.07
C ALA A 61 -3.64 -16.31 -10.95
N VAL A 62 -4.12 -17.53 -10.64
CA VAL A 62 -5.19 -17.74 -9.66
C VAL A 62 -4.71 -17.57 -8.22
N THR A 63 -3.47 -17.93 -7.89
CA THR A 63 -2.97 -17.91 -6.51
C THR A 63 -2.25 -16.61 -6.13
N GLU A 64 -1.67 -15.89 -7.09
CA GLU A 64 -0.91 -14.67 -6.82
C GLU A 64 -1.59 -13.43 -7.44
N VAL A 65 -1.73 -13.39 -8.76
CA VAL A 65 -2.07 -12.14 -9.47
C VAL A 65 -3.52 -11.72 -9.28
N ILE A 66 -4.48 -12.64 -9.41
CA ILE A 66 -5.91 -12.34 -9.24
C ILE A 66 -6.21 -11.87 -7.81
N PHE A 67 -5.59 -12.49 -6.80
CA PHE A 67 -5.74 -12.06 -5.41
C PHE A 67 -5.23 -10.64 -5.20
N ILE A 68 -4.05 -10.31 -5.72
CA ILE A 68 -3.50 -8.95 -5.62
C ILE A 68 -4.42 -7.91 -6.29
N TYR A 69 -5.04 -8.22 -7.42
CA TYR A 69 -6.03 -7.32 -8.03
C TYR A 69 -7.23 -7.09 -7.12
N GLY A 70 -7.77 -8.14 -6.50
CA GLY A 70 -8.84 -8.03 -5.52
C GLY A 70 -8.45 -7.15 -4.33
N GLU A 71 -7.25 -7.35 -3.78
CA GLU A 71 -6.73 -6.55 -2.66
C GLU A 71 -6.54 -5.08 -3.04
N LEU A 72 -6.04 -4.80 -4.25
CA LEU A 72 -5.87 -3.44 -4.75
C LEU A 72 -7.23 -2.73 -4.92
N ASP A 73 -8.22 -3.40 -5.50
CA ASP A 73 -9.57 -2.84 -5.67
C ASP A 73 -10.28 -2.64 -4.34
N PHE A 74 -10.12 -3.58 -3.41
CA PHE A 74 -10.61 -3.45 -2.04
C PHE A 74 -9.96 -2.26 -1.34
N ALA A 75 -8.63 -2.13 -1.43
CA ALA A 75 -7.91 -1.02 -0.84
C ALA A 75 -8.35 0.32 -1.45
N ILE A 76 -8.43 0.43 -2.77
CA ILE A 76 -8.85 1.65 -3.48
C ILE A 76 -10.26 2.09 -3.03
N SER A 77 -11.21 1.15 -2.93
CA SER A 77 -12.60 1.45 -2.55
C SER A 77 -12.74 1.90 -1.09
N HIS A 78 -11.88 1.39 -0.19
CA HIS A 78 -11.99 1.65 1.26
C HIS A 78 -11.02 2.72 1.79
N LEU A 79 -9.98 3.09 1.03
CA LEU A 79 -8.90 3.96 1.52
C LEU A 79 -9.38 5.31 2.05
N LYS A 80 -10.43 5.89 1.43
CA LYS A 80 -11.04 7.15 1.91
C LYS A 80 -11.58 7.00 3.33
N GLY A 81 -12.18 5.87 3.67
CA GLY A 81 -12.65 5.57 5.01
C GLY A 81 -11.49 5.36 5.98
N TRP A 82 -10.49 4.59 5.58
CA TRP A 82 -9.32 4.28 6.42
C TRP A 82 -8.48 5.50 6.79
N MET A 83 -8.39 6.48 5.89
CA MET A 83 -7.65 7.73 6.14
C MET A 83 -8.43 8.79 6.93
N ARG A 84 -9.70 8.54 7.30
CA ARG A 84 -10.47 9.51 8.10
C ARG A 84 -9.88 9.61 9.51
N PRO A 85 -9.83 10.83 10.10
CA PRO A 85 -9.41 10.99 11.48
C PRO A 85 -10.32 10.20 12.41
N LYS A 86 -9.73 9.42 13.32
CA LYS A 86 -10.49 8.64 14.30
C LYS A 86 -10.66 9.47 15.58
N ARG A 87 -11.86 9.44 16.18
CA ARG A 87 -12.08 10.07 17.49
C ARG A 87 -11.26 9.33 18.54
N ALA A 88 -10.55 10.07 19.37
CA ALA A 88 -9.86 9.51 20.54
C ALA A 88 -10.66 9.81 21.82
N PRO A 89 -10.51 8.98 22.86
CA PRO A 89 -11.04 9.30 24.19
C PRO A 89 -10.58 10.68 24.66
N LYS A 90 -11.45 11.35 25.42
CA LYS A 90 -11.15 12.62 26.09
C LYS A 90 -10.95 12.37 27.57
N MET A 91 -10.00 13.09 28.19
CA MET A 91 -9.91 13.13 29.65
C MET A 91 -11.13 13.88 30.20
N LEU A 92 -11.61 13.47 31.38
CA LEU A 92 -12.74 14.10 32.05
C LEU A 92 -12.50 15.59 32.35
N SER A 93 -11.24 16.02 32.45
CA SER A 93 -10.90 17.43 32.60
C SER A 93 -11.22 18.29 31.37
N ASN A 94 -11.33 17.69 30.18
CA ASN A 94 -11.54 18.40 28.91
C ASN A 94 -12.85 17.96 28.23
N ILE A 95 -13.99 18.03 28.94
CA ILE A 95 -15.29 17.57 28.43
C ILE A 95 -15.76 18.28 27.15
N PHE A 96 -15.30 19.51 26.90
CA PHE A 96 -15.66 20.28 25.70
C PHE A 96 -14.66 20.12 24.53
N ALA A 97 -13.55 19.41 24.73
CA ALA A 97 -12.55 19.23 23.68
C ALA A 97 -12.89 18.04 22.76
N GLY A 98 -12.67 18.21 21.45
CA GLY A 98 -12.77 17.16 20.45
C GLY A 98 -11.40 16.59 20.09
N ASN A 99 -11.10 15.37 20.54
CA ASN A 99 -9.84 14.69 20.22
C ASN A 99 -9.97 13.88 18.92
N ARG A 100 -9.09 14.14 17.94
CA ARG A 100 -9.01 13.38 16.69
C ARG A 100 -7.58 12.95 16.41
N VAL A 101 -7.39 11.69 16.07
CA VAL A 101 -6.11 11.11 15.66
C VAL A 101 -6.03 11.12 14.14
N TYR A 102 -5.00 11.77 13.62
CA TYR A 102 -4.64 11.79 12.20
C TYR A 102 -3.43 10.86 12.01
N TYR A 103 -3.44 10.04 10.97
CA TYR A 103 -2.39 9.07 10.65
C TYR A 103 -1.59 9.48 9.41
#